data_AF-A0A5C1QIG3-F1
#
_entry.id   AF-A0A5C1QIG3-F1
#
_cell.length_a   1.000
_cell.length_b   1.000
_cell.length_c   1.000
_cell.angle_alpha   90.00
_cell.angle_beta   90.00
_cell.angle_gamma   90.00
#
_symmetry.space_group_name_H-M   'P 1'
#
loop_
_entity.id
_entity.type
_entity.pdbx_description
1 polymer ?
#
loop_
_entity_poly.entity_id
_entity_poly.type
_entity_poly.pdbx_seq_one_letter_code
_entity_poly.pdbx_strand_id
1 'polypeptide(L)'
;MIKKITVFSAFLFFSISIFPVFSNSAEVWTRLYKRSNSLEQKEMVLQNIVRLNDRAVEPVLIEALEEMVKNQEKFRGDRALMTKWVDMTSMIVKALGNLKSRDAEDLLWFVVTHPADDSLLKADALVALGEIRAVKYAPEIATLLRNLNFNTQQDNPTNAEIEAYGSVMALQKMRDPAGFEPVFYAASGWYSRRTKELALESLKTMADDPTEPIMNIMKDADFKTKKVALMVEKDSSAPLENKSKVAILALTEGHKYQTNDKNQQDDLSKLRVEAIKILIENESKDDASVPLLKKTIELAKDGNEIIYSYFALGVIGSDAAVDVLTEKLSLYNQRQSDGIEASRDQLEYIKQIIKSIGMSGNSRGNAILTEVQFSNYTPAINRLAKQAQEALQ
;
A
#
# COMPACT_ATOMS: atom_id res chain seq x y z
N MET A 1 3.69 -97.17 -11.08
CA MET A 1 4.12 -96.98 -12.49
C MET A 1 3.69 -95.57 -12.90
N ILE A 2 4.57 -94.58 -12.72
CA ILE A 2 4.26 -93.15 -12.87
C ILE A 2 4.96 -92.64 -14.14
N LYS A 3 4.19 -92.18 -15.13
CA LYS A 3 4.71 -91.61 -16.38
C LYS A 3 5.08 -90.14 -16.15
N LYS A 4 6.36 -89.82 -16.38
CA LYS A 4 6.90 -88.47 -16.48
C LYS A 4 6.42 -87.80 -17.77
N ILE A 5 5.89 -86.59 -17.67
CA ILE A 5 5.75 -85.68 -18.81
C ILE A 5 6.57 -84.43 -18.48
N THR A 6 7.68 -84.29 -19.18
CA THR A 6 8.58 -83.14 -19.17
C THR A 6 8.06 -82.15 -20.20
N VAL A 7 7.60 -80.96 -19.78
CA VAL A 7 7.31 -79.84 -20.70
C VAL A 7 8.41 -78.81 -20.52
N PHE A 8 9.25 -78.72 -21.55
CA PHE A 8 10.31 -77.72 -21.71
C PHE A 8 9.66 -76.50 -22.38
N SER A 9 9.46 -75.41 -21.64
CA SER A 9 8.96 -74.16 -22.22
C SER A 9 10.11 -73.18 -22.37
N ALA A 10 10.45 -72.89 -23.62
CA ALA A 10 11.55 -72.04 -24.02
C ALA A 10 11.28 -70.57 -23.67
N PHE A 11 12.15 -69.99 -22.83
CA PHE A 11 12.21 -68.57 -22.55
C PHE A 11 12.82 -67.84 -23.76
N LEU A 12 11.99 -67.17 -24.55
CA LEU A 12 12.43 -66.29 -25.62
C LEU A 12 12.84 -64.94 -24.99
N PHE A 13 14.14 -64.75 -24.83
CA PHE A 13 14.75 -63.47 -24.46
C PHE A 13 14.52 -62.46 -25.59
N PHE A 14 13.53 -61.57 -25.41
CA PHE A 14 13.46 -60.34 -26.19
C PHE A 14 14.47 -59.34 -25.60
N SER A 15 15.61 -59.20 -26.26
CA SER A 15 16.59 -58.14 -26.03
C SER A 15 16.00 -56.79 -26.45
N ILE A 16 15.28 -56.14 -25.54
CA ILE A 16 14.90 -54.73 -25.70
C ILE A 16 16.18 -53.91 -25.59
N SER A 17 16.61 -53.40 -26.74
CA SER A 17 17.71 -52.46 -26.84
C SER A 17 17.33 -51.18 -26.07
N ILE A 18 18.03 -50.93 -24.97
CA ILE A 18 17.95 -49.67 -24.21
C ILE A 18 18.67 -48.62 -25.05
N PHE A 19 17.94 -47.90 -25.89
CA PHE A 19 18.41 -46.61 -26.40
C PHE A 19 18.39 -45.61 -25.24
N PRO A 20 19.46 -44.83 -25.00
CA PRO A 20 19.41 -43.70 -24.09
C PRO A 20 18.64 -42.59 -24.82
N VAL A 21 17.31 -42.68 -24.81
CA VAL A 21 16.46 -41.54 -25.15
C VAL A 21 16.61 -40.60 -23.97
N PHE A 22 17.45 -39.57 -24.11
CA PHE A 22 17.29 -38.33 -23.35
C PHE A 22 15.94 -37.73 -23.78
N SER A 23 14.83 -38.36 -23.36
CA SER A 23 13.51 -37.87 -23.67
C SER A 23 13.34 -36.62 -22.82
N ASN A 24 13.20 -35.47 -23.47
CA ASN A 24 12.77 -34.27 -22.79
C ASN A 24 11.47 -34.62 -22.03
N SER A 25 11.53 -34.66 -20.70
CA SER A 25 10.41 -35.11 -19.87
C SER A 25 9.11 -34.37 -20.24
N ALA A 26 9.22 -33.08 -20.58
CA ALA A 26 8.11 -32.27 -21.06
C ALA A 26 7.42 -32.84 -22.31
N GLU A 27 8.16 -33.42 -23.26
CA GLU A 27 7.61 -34.00 -24.49
C GLU A 27 6.83 -35.30 -24.19
N VAL A 28 7.31 -36.12 -23.25
CA VAL A 28 6.61 -37.33 -22.80
C VAL A 28 5.27 -36.93 -22.19
N TRP A 29 5.27 -35.99 -21.26
CA TRP A 29 4.04 -35.56 -20.59
C TRP A 29 3.08 -34.83 -21.53
N THR A 30 3.59 -34.05 -22.49
CA THR A 30 2.78 -33.44 -23.54
C THR A 30 2.04 -34.49 -24.37
N ARG A 31 2.74 -35.55 -24.80
CA ARG A 31 2.12 -36.66 -25.53
C ARG A 31 1.11 -37.43 -24.68
N LEU A 32 1.39 -37.62 -23.40
CA LEU A 32 0.45 -38.28 -22.48
C LEU A 32 -0.81 -37.45 -22.26
N TYR A 33 -0.69 -36.12 -22.13
CA TYR A 33 -1.85 -35.23 -21.97
C TYR A 33 -2.76 -35.31 -23.20
N LYS A 34 -2.19 -35.20 -24.41
CA LYS A 34 -2.94 -35.27 -25.68
C LYS A 34 -3.62 -36.60 -25.94
N ARG A 35 -3.08 -37.70 -25.40
CA ARG A 35 -3.65 -39.05 -25.54
C ARG A 35 -4.67 -39.40 -24.45
N SER A 36 -4.80 -38.59 -23.42
CA SER A 36 -5.71 -38.85 -22.31
C SER A 36 -7.15 -38.60 -22.74
N ASN A 37 -8.01 -39.60 -22.58
CA ASN A 37 -9.40 -39.56 -23.04
C ASN A 37 -10.41 -39.30 -21.92
N SER A 38 -9.99 -39.38 -20.65
CA SER A 38 -10.82 -39.08 -19.49
C SER A 38 -10.27 -37.87 -18.72
N LEU A 39 -11.17 -37.21 -17.98
CA LEU A 39 -10.81 -36.05 -17.16
C LEU A 39 -9.87 -36.43 -16.01
N GLU A 40 -10.02 -37.62 -15.43
CA GLU A 40 -9.14 -38.22 -14.41
C GLU A 40 -7.72 -38.42 -14.94
N GLN A 41 -7.61 -38.94 -16.17
CA GLN A 41 -6.30 -39.14 -16.81
C GLN A 41 -5.62 -37.79 -17.06
N LYS A 42 -6.37 -36.81 -17.59
CA LYS A 42 -5.85 -35.45 -17.81
C LYS A 42 -5.40 -34.78 -16.52
N GLU A 43 -6.17 -34.90 -15.45
CA GLU A 43 -5.83 -34.38 -14.13
C GLU A 43 -4.51 -35.00 -13.60
N MET A 44 -4.40 -36.33 -13.63
CA MET A 44 -3.19 -37.02 -13.17
C MET A 44 -1.95 -36.61 -13.98
N VAL A 45 -2.09 -36.43 -15.30
CA VAL A 45 -1.02 -35.94 -16.15
C VAL A 45 -0.66 -34.48 -15.81
N LEU A 46 -1.65 -33.60 -15.63
CA LEU A 46 -1.41 -32.20 -15.24
C LEU A 46 -0.69 -32.08 -13.90
N GLN A 47 -1.07 -32.89 -12.90
CA GLN A 47 -0.38 -32.91 -11.61
C GLN A 47 1.11 -33.22 -11.77
N ASN A 48 1.47 -34.12 -12.69
CA ASN A 48 2.87 -34.43 -12.98
C ASN A 48 3.55 -33.31 -13.77
N ILE A 49 2.87 -32.72 -14.77
CA ILE A 49 3.38 -31.58 -15.53
C ILE A 49 3.74 -30.41 -14.60
N VAL A 50 2.82 -30.03 -13.71
CA VAL A 50 3.02 -28.89 -12.81
C VAL A 50 4.13 -29.15 -11.80
N ARG A 51 4.32 -30.41 -11.36
CA ARG A 51 5.44 -30.78 -10.48
C ARG A 51 6.81 -30.66 -11.13
N LEU A 52 6.91 -30.75 -12.46
CA LEU A 52 8.20 -30.59 -13.16
C LEU A 52 8.71 -29.16 -13.08
N ASN A 53 7.80 -28.18 -13.05
CA ASN A 53 8.12 -26.75 -13.08
C ASN A 53 9.16 -26.39 -14.17
N ASP A 54 9.03 -27.04 -15.34
CA ASP A 54 9.92 -26.87 -16.48
C ASP A 54 9.24 -25.98 -17.53
N ARG A 55 9.94 -24.95 -18.01
CA ARG A 55 9.44 -24.05 -19.05
C ARG A 55 9.09 -24.78 -20.35
N ALA A 56 9.70 -25.92 -20.64
CA ALA A 56 9.35 -26.74 -21.80
C ALA A 56 7.90 -27.26 -21.80
N VAL A 57 7.22 -27.25 -20.64
CA VAL A 57 5.80 -27.64 -20.55
C VAL A 57 4.82 -26.48 -20.77
N GLU A 58 5.31 -25.25 -20.94
CA GLU A 58 4.49 -24.07 -21.16
C GLU A 58 3.47 -24.25 -22.32
N PRO A 59 3.85 -24.77 -23.50
CA PRO A 59 2.89 -24.95 -24.61
C PRO A 59 1.74 -25.91 -24.29
N VAL A 60 2.00 -27.01 -23.55
CA VAL A 60 0.94 -27.95 -23.18
C VAL A 60 0.02 -27.38 -22.10
N LEU A 61 0.53 -26.53 -21.20
CA LEU A 61 -0.30 -25.83 -20.23
C LEU A 61 -1.20 -24.80 -20.88
N ILE A 62 -0.73 -24.07 -21.90
CA ILE A 62 -1.54 -23.16 -22.71
C ILE A 62 -2.64 -23.94 -23.44
N GLU A 63 -2.29 -25.04 -24.13
CA GLU A 63 -3.26 -25.90 -24.82
C GLU A 63 -4.30 -26.48 -23.85
N ALA A 64 -3.87 -26.89 -22.65
CA ALA A 64 -4.76 -27.37 -21.60
C ALA A 64 -5.72 -26.27 -21.12
N LEU A 65 -5.23 -25.04 -20.93
CA LEU A 65 -6.07 -23.91 -20.53
C LEU A 65 -7.09 -23.56 -21.61
N GLU A 66 -6.66 -23.53 -22.87
CA GLU A 66 -7.57 -23.34 -24.01
C GLU A 66 -8.66 -24.41 -24.04
N GLU A 67 -8.30 -25.67 -23.80
CA GLU A 67 -9.26 -26.77 -23.75
C GLU A 67 -10.26 -26.57 -22.61
N MET A 68 -9.79 -26.21 -21.41
CA MET A 68 -10.67 -25.95 -20.25
C MET A 68 -11.62 -24.79 -20.52
N VAL A 69 -11.14 -23.71 -21.15
CA VAL A 69 -11.93 -22.53 -21.53
C VAL A 69 -12.98 -22.88 -22.59
N LYS A 70 -12.58 -23.55 -23.68
CA LYS A 70 -13.50 -23.92 -24.78
C LYS A 70 -14.60 -24.89 -24.35
N ASN A 71 -14.32 -25.73 -23.35
CA ASN A 71 -15.23 -26.78 -22.91
C ASN A 71 -16.02 -26.45 -21.63
N GLN A 72 -15.92 -25.22 -21.10
CA GLN A 72 -16.54 -24.84 -19.83
C GLN A 72 -18.02 -25.24 -19.71
N GLU A 73 -18.82 -24.97 -20.75
CA GLU A 73 -20.25 -25.30 -20.78
C GLU A 73 -20.55 -26.78 -20.55
N LYS A 74 -19.62 -27.68 -20.91
CA LYS A 74 -19.78 -29.14 -20.73
C LYS A 74 -19.73 -29.56 -19.27
N PHE A 75 -19.13 -28.75 -18.40
CA PHE A 75 -19.01 -29.01 -16.97
C PHE A 75 -20.15 -28.37 -16.17
N ARG A 76 -20.93 -27.48 -16.80
CA ARG A 76 -22.08 -26.85 -16.16
C ARG A 76 -23.23 -27.85 -15.99
N GLY A 77 -23.86 -27.80 -14.82
CA GLY A 77 -25.00 -28.66 -14.46
C GLY A 77 -24.63 -29.89 -13.63
N ASP A 78 -23.35 -30.28 -13.58
CA ASP A 78 -22.84 -31.29 -12.65
C ASP A 78 -21.82 -30.65 -11.70
N ARG A 79 -22.17 -30.63 -10.40
CA ARG A 79 -21.35 -30.01 -9.37
C ARG A 79 -19.98 -30.69 -9.23
N ALA A 80 -19.90 -32.02 -9.33
CA ALA A 80 -18.64 -32.74 -9.17
C ALA A 80 -17.71 -32.49 -10.35
N LEU A 81 -18.25 -32.48 -11.57
CA LEU A 81 -17.49 -32.13 -12.77
C LEU A 81 -17.04 -30.67 -12.76
N MET A 82 -17.88 -29.75 -12.28
CA MET A 82 -17.52 -28.34 -12.14
C MET A 82 -16.39 -28.13 -11.12
N THR A 83 -16.46 -28.77 -9.95
CA THR A 83 -15.36 -28.72 -8.97
C THR A 83 -14.05 -29.21 -9.57
N LYS A 84 -14.10 -30.33 -10.29
CA LYS A 84 -12.91 -30.88 -10.95
C LYS A 84 -12.34 -29.97 -12.03
N TRP A 85 -13.21 -29.33 -12.80
CA TRP A 85 -12.81 -28.31 -13.77
C TRP A 85 -12.15 -27.11 -13.10
N VAL A 86 -12.70 -26.62 -11.98
CA VAL A 86 -12.10 -25.53 -11.18
C VAL A 86 -10.71 -25.92 -10.69
N ASP A 87 -10.55 -27.12 -10.11
CA ASP A 87 -9.29 -27.60 -9.57
C ASP A 87 -8.21 -27.72 -10.66
N MET A 88 -8.55 -28.31 -11.80
CA MET A 88 -7.63 -28.43 -12.94
C MET A 88 -7.27 -27.07 -13.53
N THR A 89 -8.24 -26.17 -13.68
CA THR A 89 -8.01 -24.83 -14.22
C THR A 89 -7.13 -24.01 -13.28
N SER A 90 -7.38 -24.05 -11.97
CA SER A 90 -6.55 -23.41 -10.94
C SER A 90 -5.10 -23.91 -11.00
N MET A 91 -4.92 -25.23 -11.15
CA MET A 91 -3.59 -25.84 -11.29
C MET A 91 -2.83 -25.33 -12.52
N ILE A 92 -3.51 -25.25 -13.67
CA ILE A 92 -2.92 -24.74 -14.92
C ILE A 92 -2.58 -23.25 -14.80
N VAL A 93 -3.52 -22.44 -14.31
CA VAL A 93 -3.37 -21.00 -14.12
C VAL A 93 -2.17 -20.67 -13.23
N LYS A 94 -2.07 -21.33 -12.07
CA LYS A 94 -0.93 -21.17 -11.15
C LYS A 94 0.39 -21.56 -11.80
N ALA A 95 0.42 -22.67 -12.54
CA ALA A 95 1.62 -23.13 -13.23
C ALA A 95 2.08 -22.12 -14.30
N LEU A 96 1.16 -21.60 -15.11
CA LEU A 96 1.46 -20.58 -16.12
C LEU A 96 1.97 -19.27 -15.49
N GLY A 97 1.38 -18.85 -14.37
CA GLY A 97 1.88 -17.71 -13.58
C GLY A 97 3.30 -17.93 -13.07
N ASN A 98 3.56 -19.11 -12.46
CA ASN A 98 4.89 -19.47 -11.94
C ASN A 98 5.96 -19.53 -13.05
N LEU A 99 5.60 -20.03 -14.23
CA LEU A 99 6.47 -20.08 -15.40
C LEU A 99 6.66 -18.71 -16.08
N LYS A 100 5.90 -17.69 -15.65
CA LYS A 100 5.87 -16.36 -16.26
C LYS A 100 5.52 -16.38 -17.75
N SER A 101 4.57 -17.26 -18.11
CA SER A 101 4.09 -17.42 -19.49
C SER A 101 3.30 -16.20 -19.95
N ARG A 102 3.91 -15.36 -20.79
CA ARG A 102 3.22 -14.18 -21.37
C ARG A 102 2.22 -14.56 -22.46
N ASP A 103 2.46 -15.66 -23.16
CA ASP A 103 1.58 -16.14 -24.23
C ASP A 103 0.21 -16.59 -23.69
N ALA A 104 0.10 -16.85 -22.39
CA ALA A 104 -1.15 -17.20 -21.71
C ALA A 104 -2.00 -15.99 -21.28
N GLU A 105 -1.53 -14.75 -21.47
CA GLU A 105 -2.14 -13.55 -20.90
C GLU A 105 -3.64 -13.41 -21.21
N ASP A 106 -4.04 -13.57 -22.48
CA ASP A 106 -5.45 -13.46 -22.89
C ASP A 106 -6.33 -14.57 -22.30
N LEU A 107 -5.78 -15.78 -22.17
CA LEU A 107 -6.50 -16.91 -21.58
C LEU A 107 -6.69 -16.73 -20.07
N LEU A 108 -5.67 -16.22 -19.38
CA LEU A 108 -5.77 -15.91 -17.95
C LEU A 108 -6.82 -14.81 -17.71
N TRP A 109 -6.85 -13.77 -18.55
CA TRP A 109 -7.88 -12.73 -18.46
C TRP A 109 -9.29 -13.25 -18.79
N PHE A 110 -9.39 -14.18 -19.74
CA PHE A 110 -10.64 -14.87 -19.99
C PHE A 110 -11.13 -15.57 -18.71
N VAL A 111 -10.26 -16.29 -17.98
CA VAL A 111 -10.64 -16.94 -16.70
C VAL A 111 -11.12 -15.92 -15.65
N VAL A 112 -10.57 -14.71 -15.60
CA VAL A 112 -11.02 -13.65 -14.68
C VAL A 112 -12.44 -13.17 -15.02
N THR A 113 -12.72 -12.96 -16.30
CA THR A 113 -13.95 -12.29 -16.77
C THR A 113 -15.11 -13.24 -17.06
N HIS A 114 -14.80 -14.50 -17.36
CA HIS A 114 -15.77 -15.51 -17.76
C HIS A 114 -16.06 -16.49 -16.60
N PRO A 115 -17.17 -17.23 -16.67
CA PRO A 115 -18.08 -17.50 -15.56
C PRO A 115 -17.64 -18.69 -14.71
N ALA A 116 -16.46 -18.61 -14.14
CA ALA A 116 -16.26 -19.23 -12.84
C ALA A 116 -16.99 -18.34 -11.83
N ASP A 117 -18.15 -18.78 -11.33
CA ASP A 117 -18.72 -18.25 -10.08
C ASP A 117 -17.82 -18.57 -8.85
N ASP A 118 -16.62 -19.08 -9.11
CA ASP A 118 -15.58 -19.41 -8.17
C ASP A 118 -14.57 -18.26 -8.05
N SER A 119 -14.72 -17.47 -6.99
CA SER A 119 -13.84 -16.34 -6.70
C SER A 119 -12.40 -16.76 -6.43
N LEU A 120 -12.14 -18.00 -5.98
CA LEU A 120 -10.79 -18.49 -5.76
C LEU A 120 -10.05 -18.67 -7.08
N LEU A 121 -10.69 -19.26 -8.09
CA LEU A 121 -10.13 -19.39 -9.43
C LEU A 121 -9.86 -18.02 -10.08
N LYS A 122 -10.78 -17.06 -9.91
CA LYS A 122 -10.54 -15.69 -10.38
C LYS A 122 -9.34 -15.05 -9.69
N ALA A 123 -9.22 -15.20 -8.36
CA ALA A 123 -8.08 -14.68 -7.63
C ALA A 123 -6.76 -15.34 -8.07
N ASP A 124 -6.77 -16.65 -8.31
CA ASP A 124 -5.61 -17.36 -8.86
C ASP A 124 -5.20 -16.82 -10.24
N ALA A 125 -6.19 -16.53 -11.10
CA ALA A 125 -5.96 -15.96 -12.43
C ALA A 125 -5.44 -14.52 -12.36
N LEU A 126 -5.98 -13.69 -11.46
CA LEU A 126 -5.45 -12.34 -11.19
C LEU A 126 -4.00 -12.39 -10.69
N VAL A 127 -3.69 -13.28 -9.76
CA VAL A 127 -2.31 -13.47 -9.27
C VAL A 127 -1.39 -13.90 -10.41
N ALA A 128 -1.81 -14.85 -11.24
CA ALA A 128 -1.04 -15.29 -12.40
C ALA A 128 -0.79 -14.14 -13.40
N LEU A 129 -1.80 -13.31 -13.69
CA LEU A 129 -1.66 -12.09 -14.50
C LEU A 129 -0.63 -11.12 -13.91
N GLY A 130 -0.63 -10.97 -12.58
CA GLY A 130 0.40 -10.21 -11.86
C GLY A 130 1.81 -10.76 -12.06
N GLU A 131 2.00 -12.07 -11.87
CA GLU A 131 3.31 -12.71 -11.99
C GLU A 131 3.89 -12.64 -13.41
N ILE A 132 3.05 -12.71 -14.45
CA ILE A 132 3.47 -12.53 -15.86
C ILE A 132 3.65 -11.06 -16.26
N ARG A 133 3.24 -10.13 -15.37
CA ARG A 133 3.19 -8.67 -15.58
C ARG A 133 2.36 -8.28 -16.80
N ALA A 134 1.11 -8.74 -16.83
CA ALA A 134 0.12 -8.46 -17.85
C ALA A 134 -0.41 -7.01 -17.75
N VAL A 135 0.45 -6.02 -17.98
CA VAL A 135 0.14 -4.59 -17.76
C VAL A 135 -1.04 -4.11 -18.60
N LYS A 136 -1.31 -4.74 -19.76
CA LYS A 136 -2.44 -4.36 -20.62
C LYS A 136 -3.80 -4.48 -19.93
N TYR A 137 -3.91 -5.32 -18.90
CA TYR A 137 -5.12 -5.53 -18.12
C TYR A 137 -5.13 -4.79 -16.78
N ALA A 138 -4.08 -4.02 -16.47
CA ALA A 138 -4.04 -3.26 -15.23
C ALA A 138 -5.23 -2.28 -15.09
N PRO A 139 -5.68 -1.54 -16.14
CA PRO A 139 -6.85 -0.67 -16.04
C PRO A 139 -8.16 -1.41 -15.71
N GLU A 140 -8.36 -2.60 -16.28
CA GLU A 140 -9.54 -3.41 -16.05
C GLU A 140 -9.53 -4.04 -14.65
N ILE A 141 -8.38 -4.53 -14.19
CA ILE A 141 -8.19 -5.04 -12.82
C ILE A 141 -8.37 -3.92 -11.80
N ALA A 142 -7.83 -2.73 -12.09
CA ALA A 142 -8.02 -1.52 -11.29
C ALA A 142 -9.51 -1.15 -11.18
N THR A 143 -10.25 -1.24 -12.29
CA THR A 143 -11.70 -1.02 -12.33
C THR A 143 -12.46 -2.07 -11.51
N LEU A 144 -12.06 -3.34 -11.61
CA LEU A 144 -12.63 -4.43 -10.81
C LEU A 144 -12.45 -4.16 -9.31
N LEU A 145 -11.22 -3.86 -8.87
CA LEU A 145 -10.93 -3.55 -7.47
C LEU A 145 -11.68 -2.29 -7.00
N ARG A 146 -11.73 -1.25 -7.83
CA ARG A 146 -12.50 -0.04 -7.54
C ARG A 146 -13.98 -0.37 -7.28
N ASN A 147 -14.59 -1.19 -8.12
CA ASN A 147 -15.99 -1.58 -7.96
C ASN A 147 -16.20 -2.37 -6.65
N LEU A 148 -15.27 -3.25 -6.29
CA LEU A 148 -15.31 -3.98 -5.02
C LEU A 148 -15.14 -3.05 -3.80
N ASN A 149 -14.29 -2.03 -3.91
CA ASN A 149 -14.07 -1.05 -2.82
C ASN A 149 -15.35 -0.25 -2.52
N PHE A 150 -16.04 0.21 -3.57
CA PHE A 150 -17.19 1.11 -3.43
C PHE A 150 -18.53 0.38 -3.28
N ASN A 151 -18.62 -0.89 -3.68
CA ASN A 151 -19.80 -1.70 -3.40
C ASN A 151 -19.65 -2.39 -2.03
N THR A 152 -20.15 -1.73 -0.98
CA THR A 152 -20.05 -2.21 0.41
C THR A 152 -21.16 -3.17 0.81
N GLN A 153 -22.21 -3.31 0.00
CA GLN A 153 -23.33 -4.24 0.20
C GLN A 153 -23.17 -5.45 -0.72
N GLN A 154 -22.10 -6.21 -0.50
CA GLN A 154 -21.84 -7.43 -1.26
C GLN A 154 -22.78 -8.56 -0.80
N ASP A 155 -23.46 -9.21 -1.74
CA ASP A 155 -24.25 -10.41 -1.45
C ASP A 155 -23.38 -11.53 -0.87
N ASN A 156 -22.10 -11.59 -1.28
CA ASN A 156 -21.11 -12.51 -0.74
C ASN A 156 -19.78 -11.77 -0.45
N PRO A 157 -19.61 -11.23 0.78
CA PRO A 157 -18.43 -10.45 1.13
C PRO A 157 -17.14 -11.28 1.12
N THR A 158 -17.22 -12.58 1.41
CA THR A 158 -16.05 -13.48 1.38
C THR A 158 -15.51 -13.62 -0.05
N ASN A 159 -16.40 -13.82 -1.02
CA ASN A 159 -16.02 -13.92 -2.43
C ASN A 159 -15.42 -12.61 -2.95
N ALA A 160 -16.05 -11.48 -2.64
CA ALA A 160 -15.55 -10.15 -2.97
C ALA A 160 -14.16 -9.87 -2.35
N GLU A 161 -13.92 -10.33 -1.12
CA GLU A 161 -12.60 -10.20 -0.49
C GLU A 161 -11.53 -11.05 -1.17
N ILE A 162 -11.85 -12.29 -1.58
CA ILE A 162 -10.92 -13.16 -2.32
C ILE A 162 -10.51 -12.49 -3.65
N GLU A 163 -11.48 -11.94 -4.40
CA GLU A 163 -11.23 -11.24 -5.66
C GLU A 163 -10.42 -9.95 -5.45
N ALA A 164 -10.71 -9.20 -4.38
CA ALA A 164 -9.94 -8.00 -4.02
C ALA A 164 -8.49 -8.35 -3.67
N TYR A 165 -8.27 -9.42 -2.91
CA TYR A 165 -6.94 -9.91 -2.57
C TYR A 165 -6.12 -10.26 -3.83
N GLY A 166 -6.72 -11.01 -4.77
CA GLY A 166 -6.09 -11.32 -6.06
C GLY A 166 -5.78 -10.06 -6.88
N SER A 167 -6.69 -9.09 -6.90
CA SER A 167 -6.52 -7.82 -7.62
C SER A 167 -5.38 -6.98 -7.06
N VAL A 168 -5.27 -6.88 -5.73
CA VAL A 168 -4.17 -6.16 -5.07
C VAL A 168 -2.82 -6.81 -5.40
N MET A 169 -2.72 -8.15 -5.32
CA MET A 169 -1.50 -8.86 -5.71
C MET A 169 -1.13 -8.62 -7.18
N ALA A 170 -2.13 -8.65 -8.07
CA ALA A 170 -1.92 -8.41 -9.49
C ALA A 170 -1.36 -7.01 -9.75
N LEU A 171 -2.05 -5.98 -9.25
CA LEU A 171 -1.69 -4.58 -9.44
C LEU A 171 -0.34 -4.24 -8.80
N GLN A 172 -0.03 -4.81 -7.62
CA GLN A 172 1.28 -4.66 -6.99
C GLN A 172 2.42 -5.10 -7.92
N LYS A 173 2.25 -6.23 -8.60
CA LYS A 173 3.28 -6.81 -9.49
C LYS A 173 3.38 -6.06 -10.81
N MET A 174 2.26 -5.55 -11.32
CA MET A 174 2.19 -4.78 -12.56
C MET A 174 2.78 -3.37 -12.40
N ARG A 175 2.64 -2.75 -11.22
CA ARG A 175 3.11 -1.38 -10.93
C ARG A 175 2.59 -0.32 -11.92
N ASP A 176 1.39 -0.54 -12.44
CA ASP A 176 0.74 0.42 -13.31
C ASP A 176 0.09 1.54 -12.48
N PRO A 177 0.24 2.82 -12.86
CA PRO A 177 -0.35 3.95 -12.13
C PRO A 177 -1.87 3.83 -11.95
N ALA A 178 -2.60 3.22 -12.89
CA ALA A 178 -4.05 3.05 -12.80
C ALA A 178 -4.46 2.20 -11.58
N GLY A 179 -3.57 1.34 -11.09
CA GLY A 179 -3.81 0.50 -9.92
C GLY A 179 -3.64 1.20 -8.58
N PHE A 180 -2.92 2.33 -8.52
CA PHE A 180 -2.53 2.93 -7.24
C PHE A 180 -3.73 3.33 -6.39
N GLU A 181 -4.66 4.11 -6.95
CA GLU A 181 -5.83 4.59 -6.22
C GLU A 181 -6.78 3.45 -5.78
N PRO A 182 -7.12 2.46 -6.62
CA PRO A 182 -7.89 1.30 -6.16
C PRO A 182 -7.22 0.49 -5.05
N VAL A 183 -5.90 0.28 -5.12
CA VAL A 183 -5.16 -0.40 -4.03
C VAL A 183 -5.16 0.46 -2.76
N PHE A 184 -5.04 1.78 -2.88
CA PHE A 184 -5.15 2.69 -1.75
C PHE A 184 -6.50 2.57 -1.03
N TYR A 185 -7.61 2.56 -1.77
CA TYR A 185 -8.92 2.39 -1.15
C TYR A 185 -9.16 0.98 -0.59
N ALA A 186 -8.47 -0.04 -1.12
CA ALA A 186 -8.50 -1.37 -0.50
C ALA A 186 -7.82 -1.39 0.88
N ALA A 187 -6.78 -0.58 1.08
CA ALA A 187 -6.11 -0.43 2.38
C ALA A 187 -6.98 0.24 3.46
N SER A 188 -7.87 1.15 3.07
CA SER A 188 -8.75 1.88 3.99
C SER A 188 -10.19 1.36 4.05
N GLY A 189 -10.58 0.47 3.12
CA GLY A 189 -11.96 0.03 2.89
C GLY A 189 -12.55 -0.94 3.92
N TRP A 190 -13.50 -1.79 3.49
CA TRP A 190 -14.28 -2.68 4.37
C TRP A 190 -13.64 -4.05 4.61
N TYR A 191 -12.58 -4.40 3.88
CA TYR A 191 -11.96 -5.73 3.92
C TYR A 191 -11.37 -6.13 5.28
N SER A 192 -11.03 -7.42 5.42
CA SER A 192 -10.31 -7.91 6.59
C SER A 192 -8.93 -7.26 6.72
N ARG A 193 -8.37 -7.40 7.93
CA ARG A 193 -7.02 -6.94 8.25
C ARG A 193 -5.97 -7.47 7.28
N ARG A 194 -6.08 -8.75 6.87
CA ARG A 194 -5.12 -9.39 5.95
C ARG A 194 -5.04 -8.65 4.62
N THR A 195 -6.20 -8.35 4.03
CA THR A 195 -6.28 -7.68 2.72
C THR A 195 -5.84 -6.22 2.81
N LYS A 196 -6.19 -5.53 3.91
CA LYS A 196 -5.74 -4.15 4.16
C LYS A 196 -4.23 -4.04 4.34
N GLU A 197 -3.63 -4.94 5.12
CA GLU A 197 -2.18 -4.98 5.32
C GLU A 197 -1.44 -5.31 4.01
N LEU A 198 -1.97 -6.25 3.21
CA LEU A 198 -1.44 -6.53 1.88
C LEU A 198 -1.49 -5.27 0.99
N ALA A 199 -2.62 -4.56 0.97
CA ALA A 199 -2.77 -3.35 0.16
C ALA A 199 -1.80 -2.25 0.62
N LEU A 200 -1.68 -2.00 1.93
CA LEU A 200 -0.71 -1.04 2.48
C LEU A 200 0.72 -1.38 2.10
N GLU A 201 1.12 -2.65 2.22
CA GLU A 201 2.46 -3.09 1.84
C GLU A 201 2.68 -2.99 0.32
N SER A 202 1.62 -3.24 -0.46
CA SER A 202 1.68 -3.12 -1.91
C SER A 202 1.97 -1.69 -2.35
N LEU A 203 1.32 -0.69 -1.75
CA LEU A 203 1.50 0.73 -2.08
C LEU A 203 2.97 1.17 -2.01
N LYS A 204 3.75 0.65 -1.04
CA LYS A 204 5.19 0.97 -0.88
C LYS A 204 6.05 0.57 -2.08
N THR A 205 5.56 -0.36 -2.89
CA THR A 205 6.31 -0.95 -4.02
C THR A 205 5.68 -0.66 -5.38
N MET A 206 4.48 -0.06 -5.41
CA MET A 206 3.75 0.24 -6.66
C MET A 206 4.28 1.50 -7.35
N ALA A 207 4.64 2.52 -6.57
CA ALA A 207 5.23 3.76 -7.06
C ALA A 207 6.39 4.16 -6.15
N ASP A 208 7.53 4.52 -6.73
CA ASP A 208 8.67 5.01 -5.98
C ASP A 208 8.35 6.37 -5.33
N ASP A 209 7.62 7.22 -6.07
CA ASP A 209 7.11 8.51 -5.63
C ASP A 209 5.58 8.57 -5.90
N PRO A 210 4.74 8.36 -4.86
CA PRO A 210 3.29 8.43 -4.99
C PRO A 210 2.71 9.83 -4.71
N THR A 211 3.51 10.90 -4.72
CA THR A 211 3.06 12.24 -4.32
C THR A 211 1.82 12.71 -5.09
N GLU A 212 1.85 12.66 -6.42
CA GLU A 212 0.73 13.13 -7.25
C GLU A 212 -0.59 12.37 -6.99
N PRO A 213 -0.64 11.02 -7.04
CA PRO A 213 -1.88 10.32 -6.72
C PRO A 213 -2.33 10.54 -5.27
N ILE A 214 -1.41 10.63 -4.30
CA ILE A 214 -1.75 10.95 -2.92
C ILE A 214 -2.35 12.36 -2.79
N MET A 215 -1.78 13.36 -3.46
CA MET A 215 -2.31 14.72 -3.46
C MET A 215 -3.71 14.78 -4.06
N ASN A 216 -4.00 13.97 -5.08
CA ASN A 216 -5.34 13.89 -5.67
C ASN A 216 -6.34 13.26 -4.70
N ILE A 217 -6.00 12.13 -4.07
CA ILE A 217 -6.82 11.50 -3.02
C ILE A 217 -7.08 12.48 -1.87
N MET A 218 -6.05 13.22 -1.44
CA MET A 218 -6.13 14.18 -0.33
C MET A 218 -7.17 15.28 -0.57
N LYS A 219 -7.41 15.70 -1.81
CA LYS A 219 -8.35 16.79 -2.13
C LYS A 219 -9.80 16.36 -1.91
N ASP A 220 -10.16 15.16 -2.35
CA ASP A 220 -11.55 14.73 -2.48
C ASP A 220 -12.03 13.78 -1.37
N ALA A 221 -11.12 13.15 -0.63
CA ALA A 221 -11.47 12.13 0.35
C ALA A 221 -12.05 12.69 1.66
N ASP A 222 -12.66 11.82 2.48
CA ASP A 222 -13.06 12.14 3.85
C ASP A 222 -11.84 12.31 4.78
N PHE A 223 -12.05 12.87 5.98
CA PHE A 223 -10.95 13.23 6.89
C PHE A 223 -10.11 12.03 7.36
N LYS A 224 -10.72 10.84 7.55
CA LYS A 224 -9.97 9.65 7.95
C LYS A 224 -9.11 9.16 6.80
N THR A 225 -9.66 9.17 5.59
CA THR A 225 -8.94 8.78 4.38
C THR A 225 -7.80 9.76 4.06
N LYS A 226 -7.99 11.07 4.25
CA LYS A 226 -6.91 12.08 4.15
C LYS A 226 -5.74 11.76 5.08
N LYS A 227 -6.01 11.34 6.32
CA LYS A 227 -4.96 10.93 7.26
C LYS A 227 -4.22 9.69 6.76
N VAL A 228 -4.93 8.68 6.25
CA VAL A 228 -4.29 7.48 5.66
C VAL A 228 -3.40 7.88 4.48
N ALA A 229 -3.87 8.76 3.60
CA ALA A 229 -3.11 9.27 2.47
C ALA A 229 -1.79 9.94 2.91
N LEU A 230 -1.85 10.79 3.95
CA LEU A 230 -0.67 11.41 4.54
C LEU A 230 0.34 10.38 5.08
N MET A 231 -0.15 9.33 5.75
CA MET A 231 0.71 8.27 6.29
C MET A 231 1.36 7.41 5.20
N VAL A 232 0.62 7.12 4.12
CA VAL A 232 1.16 6.40 2.96
C VAL A 232 2.29 7.20 2.32
N GLU A 233 2.13 8.52 2.17
CA GLU A 233 3.20 9.39 1.66
C GLU A 233 4.42 9.40 2.60
N LYS A 234 4.19 9.55 3.90
CA LYS A 234 5.25 9.55 4.92
C LYS A 234 6.11 8.29 4.82
N ASP A 235 5.48 7.14 4.65
CA ASP A 235 6.15 5.83 4.62
C ASP A 235 6.68 5.45 3.22
N SER A 236 6.42 6.28 2.20
CA SER A 236 6.86 6.04 0.82
C SER A 236 8.36 6.33 0.61
N SER A 237 8.85 6.04 -0.59
CA SER A 237 10.22 6.39 -1.03
C SER A 237 10.31 7.78 -1.67
N ALA A 238 9.23 8.60 -1.61
CA ALA A 238 9.24 9.95 -2.17
C ALA A 238 10.34 10.83 -1.52
N PRO A 239 10.90 11.79 -2.27
CA PRO A 239 11.82 12.78 -1.72
C PRO A 239 11.22 13.55 -0.54
N LEU A 240 12.05 13.95 0.43
CA LEU A 240 11.61 14.70 1.62
C LEU A 240 10.85 15.99 1.26
N GLU A 241 11.25 16.66 0.18
CA GLU A 241 10.55 17.86 -0.33
C GLU A 241 9.11 17.53 -0.73
N ASN A 242 8.89 16.42 -1.41
CA ASN A 242 7.58 16.01 -1.87
C ASN A 242 6.69 15.53 -0.71
N LYS A 243 7.27 14.79 0.25
CA LYS A 243 6.59 14.47 1.52
C LYS A 243 6.16 15.74 2.26
N SER A 244 7.00 16.76 2.27
CA SER A 244 6.67 18.07 2.84
C SER A 244 5.54 18.77 2.07
N LYS A 245 5.52 18.72 0.73
CA LYS A 245 4.40 19.25 -0.08
C LYS A 245 3.06 18.60 0.29
N VAL A 246 3.03 17.27 0.44
CA VAL A 246 1.82 16.56 0.87
C VAL A 246 1.43 16.93 2.30
N ALA A 247 2.39 17.09 3.21
CA ALA A 247 2.12 17.56 4.57
C ALA A 247 1.53 18.98 4.58
N ILE A 248 2.04 19.90 3.76
CA ILE A 248 1.49 21.26 3.60
C ILE A 248 0.06 21.20 3.05
N LEU A 249 -0.20 20.34 2.06
CA LEU A 249 -1.55 20.12 1.54
C LEU A 249 -2.49 19.55 2.61
N ALA A 250 -2.04 18.57 3.39
CA ALA A 250 -2.81 17.99 4.48
C ALA A 250 -3.14 19.03 5.57
N LEU A 251 -2.18 19.90 5.91
CA LEU A 251 -2.40 21.00 6.84
C LEU A 251 -3.41 22.02 6.28
N THR A 252 -3.29 22.35 4.99
CA THR A 252 -4.23 23.23 4.27
C THR A 252 -5.64 22.66 4.30
N GLU A 253 -5.82 21.40 3.92
CA GLU A 253 -7.11 20.71 3.94
C GLU A 253 -7.65 20.57 5.37
N GLY A 254 -6.79 20.35 6.36
CA GLY A 254 -7.13 20.32 7.78
C GLY A 254 -7.68 21.66 8.33
N HIS A 255 -7.35 22.78 7.69
CA HIS A 255 -7.86 24.12 8.04
C HIS A 255 -9.02 24.59 7.18
N LYS A 256 -9.25 23.96 6.03
CA LYS A 256 -10.30 24.32 5.07
C LYS A 256 -11.69 24.03 5.64
N TYR A 257 -11.82 22.97 6.42
CA TYR A 257 -13.09 22.54 7.00
C TYR A 257 -13.20 22.94 8.47
N GLN A 258 -14.37 23.47 8.84
CA GLN A 258 -14.81 23.63 10.23
C GLN A 258 -16.09 22.83 10.40
N THR A 259 -16.15 22.02 11.45
CA THR A 259 -17.28 21.13 11.74
C THR A 259 -17.63 21.25 13.21
N ASN A 260 -18.91 21.08 13.54
CA ASN A 260 -19.40 21.03 14.92
C ASN A 260 -19.40 19.61 15.48
N ASP A 261 -19.16 18.59 14.64
CA ASP A 261 -19.02 17.22 15.08
C ASP A 261 -17.67 17.02 15.76
N LYS A 262 -17.70 16.64 17.04
CA LYS A 262 -16.51 16.43 17.86
C LYS A 262 -15.58 15.34 17.29
N ASN A 263 -16.13 14.29 16.68
CA ASN A 263 -15.32 13.22 16.09
C ASN A 263 -14.58 13.73 14.85
N GLN A 264 -15.26 14.50 14.01
CA GLN A 264 -14.64 15.10 12.83
C GLN A 264 -13.62 16.18 13.21
N GLN A 265 -13.87 16.95 14.28
CA GLN A 265 -12.87 17.89 14.83
C GLN A 265 -11.61 17.16 15.29
N ASP A 266 -11.75 16.02 15.95
CA ASP A 266 -10.63 15.19 16.40
C ASP A 266 -9.86 14.58 15.21
N ASP A 267 -10.56 14.09 14.18
CA ASP A 267 -9.93 13.61 12.94
C ASP A 267 -9.14 14.72 12.23
N LEU A 268 -9.70 15.93 12.13
CA LEU A 268 -9.01 17.09 11.56
C LEU A 268 -7.82 17.54 12.40
N SER A 269 -7.94 17.54 13.74
CA SER A 269 -6.82 17.83 14.64
C SER A 269 -5.68 16.84 14.44
N LYS A 270 -5.99 15.54 14.43
CA LYS A 270 -5.00 14.48 14.18
C LYS A 270 -4.33 14.62 12.82
N LEU A 271 -5.08 14.98 11.77
CA LEU A 271 -4.51 15.23 10.44
C LEU A 271 -3.48 16.38 10.49
N ARG A 272 -3.82 17.51 11.14
CA ARG A 272 -2.92 18.65 11.26
C ARG A 272 -1.70 18.34 12.11
N VAL A 273 -1.86 17.67 13.25
CA VAL A 273 -0.75 17.25 14.11
C VAL A 273 0.22 16.35 13.34
N GLU A 274 -0.26 15.33 12.62
CA GLU A 274 0.62 14.46 11.84
C GLU A 274 1.30 15.20 10.68
N ALA A 275 0.59 16.12 10.01
CA ALA A 275 1.19 16.96 8.98
C ALA A 275 2.35 17.80 9.54
N ILE A 276 2.15 18.44 10.69
CA ILE A 276 3.18 19.25 11.36
C ILE A 276 4.37 18.39 11.78
N LYS A 277 4.13 17.18 12.33
CA LYS A 277 5.21 16.25 12.66
C LYS A 277 6.03 15.85 11.45
N ILE A 278 5.40 15.59 10.31
CA ILE A 278 6.11 15.27 9.06
C ILE A 278 6.99 16.43 8.62
N LEU A 279 6.50 17.68 8.73
CA LEU A 279 7.32 18.87 8.42
C LEU A 279 8.55 18.97 9.34
N ILE A 280 8.39 18.64 10.63
CA ILE A 280 9.49 18.62 11.60
C ILE A 280 10.48 17.49 11.27
N GLU A 281 9.99 16.26 11.09
CA GLU A 281 10.79 15.06 10.80
C GLU A 281 11.59 15.20 9.49
N ASN A 282 11.02 15.86 8.49
CA ASN A 282 11.68 16.12 7.20
C ASN A 282 12.55 17.39 7.19
N GLU A 283 12.68 18.08 8.32
CA GLU A 283 13.41 19.35 8.46
C GLU A 283 13.01 20.40 7.40
N SER A 284 11.70 20.49 7.09
CA SER A 284 11.19 21.33 6.01
C SER A 284 11.56 22.80 6.20
N LYS A 285 12.06 23.42 5.12
CA LYS A 285 12.39 24.86 5.03
C LYS A 285 11.38 25.65 4.19
N ASP A 286 10.21 25.06 3.93
CA ASP A 286 9.21 25.67 3.04
C ASP A 286 8.34 26.70 3.78
N ASP A 287 8.53 27.96 3.41
CA ASP A 287 7.79 29.12 3.94
C ASP A 287 6.29 29.08 3.65
N ALA A 288 5.83 28.30 2.67
CA ALA A 288 4.40 28.12 2.42
C ALA A 288 3.65 27.55 3.62
N SER A 289 4.34 26.85 4.53
CA SER A 289 3.76 26.30 5.76
C SER A 289 3.60 27.33 6.88
N VAL A 290 4.39 28.41 6.91
CA VAL A 290 4.38 29.42 7.97
C VAL A 290 3.00 30.03 8.24
N PRO A 291 2.23 30.53 7.24
CA PRO A 291 0.90 31.08 7.50
C PRO A 291 -0.08 30.02 8.01
N LEU A 292 0.07 28.76 7.61
CA LEU A 292 -0.76 27.65 8.10
C LEU A 292 -0.44 27.34 9.56
N LEU A 293 0.83 27.26 9.94
CA LEU A 293 1.28 27.06 11.32
C LEU A 293 0.83 28.21 12.23
N LYS A 294 0.92 29.46 11.77
CA LYS A 294 0.37 30.62 12.50
C LYS A 294 -1.13 30.46 12.73
N LYS A 295 -1.87 30.08 11.70
CA LYS A 295 -3.32 29.83 11.79
C LYS A 295 -3.64 28.69 12.77
N THR A 296 -2.83 27.62 12.79
CA THR A 296 -2.95 26.55 13.80
C THR A 296 -2.82 27.08 15.21
N ILE A 297 -1.77 27.86 15.49
CA ILE A 297 -1.52 28.43 16.82
C ILE A 297 -2.70 29.28 17.30
N GLU A 298 -3.38 29.98 16.39
CA GLU A 298 -4.49 30.89 16.72
C GLU A 298 -5.83 30.16 16.93
N LEU A 299 -6.05 29.03 16.27
CA LEU A 299 -7.34 28.35 16.25
C LEU A 299 -7.35 27.04 17.05
N ALA A 300 -6.20 26.42 17.29
CA ALA A 300 -6.10 25.13 17.93
C ALA A 300 -6.58 25.16 19.38
N LYS A 301 -7.33 24.13 19.76
CA LYS A 301 -7.73 23.87 21.15
C LYS A 301 -6.84 22.82 21.81
N ASP A 302 -6.12 22.03 21.02
CA ASP A 302 -5.17 21.03 21.49
C ASP A 302 -3.80 21.69 21.69
N GLY A 303 -3.30 21.65 22.93
CA GLY A 303 -2.00 22.23 23.26
C GLY A 303 -0.82 21.54 22.55
N ASN A 304 -0.95 20.26 22.20
CA ASN A 304 0.09 19.57 21.42
C ASN A 304 0.20 20.15 20.02
N GLU A 305 -0.94 20.50 19.42
CA GLU A 305 -1.00 21.09 18.09
C GLU A 305 -0.29 22.46 18.05
N ILE A 306 -0.47 23.26 19.11
CA ILE A 306 0.22 24.54 19.31
C ILE A 306 1.73 24.32 19.50
N ILE A 307 2.13 23.39 20.37
CA ILE A 307 3.54 23.10 20.67
C ILE A 307 4.28 22.62 19.40
N TYR A 308 3.69 21.68 18.66
CA TYR A 308 4.28 21.21 17.40
C TYR A 308 4.34 22.33 16.36
N SER A 309 3.36 23.23 16.33
CA SER A 309 3.40 24.37 15.40
C SER A 309 4.57 25.31 15.70
N TYR A 310 4.83 25.62 16.97
CA TYR A 310 6.01 26.40 17.35
C TYR A 310 7.32 25.68 16.99
N PHE A 311 7.40 24.37 17.24
CA PHE A 311 8.56 23.58 16.85
C PHE A 311 8.77 23.65 15.33
N ALA A 312 7.75 23.38 14.52
CA ALA A 312 7.85 23.44 13.07
C ALA A 312 8.32 24.82 12.56
N LEU A 313 7.83 25.92 13.14
CA LEU A 313 8.32 27.27 12.82
C LEU A 313 9.82 27.42 13.13
N GLY A 314 10.29 26.87 14.25
CA GLY A 314 11.71 26.83 14.57
C GLY A 314 12.52 26.00 13.56
N VAL A 315 11.99 24.86 13.12
CA VAL A 315 12.65 24.02 12.10
C VAL A 315 12.77 24.76 10.78
N ILE A 316 11.72 25.45 10.34
CA ILE A 316 11.74 26.25 9.10
C ILE A 316 12.81 27.35 9.22
N GLY A 317 12.80 28.09 10.33
CA GLY A 317 13.84 29.05 10.69
C GLY A 317 13.99 30.26 9.76
N SER A 318 13.06 30.44 8.82
CA SER A 318 13.00 31.64 7.99
C SER A 318 12.65 32.87 8.80
N ASP A 319 12.91 34.03 8.20
CA ASP A 319 12.55 35.33 8.77
C ASP A 319 11.05 35.38 9.12
N ALA A 320 10.18 34.93 8.21
CA ALA A 320 8.74 34.90 8.44
C ALA A 320 8.36 33.97 9.60
N ALA A 321 9.00 32.80 9.72
CA ALA A 321 8.71 31.87 10.81
C ALA A 321 9.13 32.43 12.17
N VAL A 322 10.30 33.08 12.23
CA VAL A 322 10.85 33.70 13.44
C VAL A 322 10.05 34.94 13.83
N ASP A 323 9.55 35.71 12.86
CA ASP A 323 8.65 36.83 13.10
C ASP A 323 7.37 36.35 13.84
N VAL A 324 6.79 35.20 13.46
CA VAL A 324 5.64 34.61 14.19
C VAL A 324 6.01 34.21 15.62
N LEU A 325 7.16 33.59 15.81
CA LEU A 325 7.64 33.17 17.14
C LEU A 325 7.89 34.38 18.05
N THR A 326 8.53 35.43 17.52
CA THR A 326 8.84 36.66 18.26
C THR A 326 7.58 37.44 18.62
N GLU A 327 6.60 37.53 17.71
CA GLU A 327 5.28 38.14 17.96
C GLU A 327 4.58 37.46 19.15
N LYS A 328 4.53 36.12 19.18
CA LYS A 328 3.88 35.39 20.28
C LYS A 328 4.66 35.48 21.59
N LEU A 329 6.00 35.45 21.56
CA LEU A 329 6.80 35.58 22.77
C LEU A 329 6.67 36.99 23.37
N SER A 330 6.63 38.04 22.55
CA SER A 330 6.42 39.42 23.01
C SER A 330 5.11 39.59 23.76
N LEU A 331 4.02 38.98 23.28
CA LEU A 331 2.75 39.00 24.00
C LEU A 331 2.85 38.35 25.40
N TYR A 332 3.60 37.25 25.53
CA TYR A 332 3.80 36.61 26.83
C TYR A 332 4.71 37.44 27.75
N ASN A 333 5.80 38.00 27.20
CA ASN A 333 6.73 38.86 27.92
C ASN A 333 6.02 40.09 28.50
N GLN A 334 5.18 40.74 27.70
CA GLN A 334 4.39 41.90 28.14
C GLN A 334 3.48 41.52 29.31
N ARG A 335 2.70 40.44 29.17
CA ARG A 335 1.81 39.97 30.24
C ARG A 335 2.55 39.62 31.53
N GLN A 336 3.69 38.95 31.43
CA GLN A 336 4.51 38.60 32.58
C GLN A 336 5.10 39.86 33.24
N SER A 337 5.51 40.85 32.45
CA SER A 337 6.00 42.15 32.93
C SER A 337 4.91 42.95 33.64
N ASP A 338 3.67 42.85 33.17
CA ASP A 338 2.47 43.42 33.78
C ASP A 338 2.03 42.68 35.06
N GLY A 339 2.77 41.66 35.49
CA GLY A 339 2.50 40.86 36.69
C GLY A 339 1.42 39.80 36.51
N ILE A 340 1.01 39.50 35.27
CA ILE A 340 0.06 38.44 34.96
C ILE A 340 0.83 37.14 34.75
N GLU A 341 0.84 36.27 35.75
CA GLU A 341 1.53 34.99 35.67
C GLU A 341 0.95 34.08 34.58
N ALA A 342 1.85 33.48 33.80
CA ALA A 342 1.50 32.47 32.80
C ALA A 342 0.95 31.19 33.46
N SER A 343 -0.13 30.63 32.89
CA SER A 343 -0.62 29.31 33.30
C SER A 343 0.41 28.21 33.02
N ARG A 344 0.21 27.01 33.59
CA ARG A 344 1.08 25.85 33.34
C ARG A 344 1.26 25.57 31.84
N ASP A 345 0.17 25.58 31.07
CA ASP A 345 0.22 25.31 29.63
C ASP A 345 0.92 26.45 28.87
N GLN A 346 0.68 27.71 29.26
CA GLN A 346 1.36 28.86 28.68
C GLN A 346 2.86 28.83 28.94
N LEU A 347 3.31 28.36 30.11
CA LEU A 347 4.72 28.18 30.41
C LEU A 347 5.37 27.14 29.49
N GLU A 348 4.66 26.06 29.14
CA GLU A 348 5.17 25.10 28.15
C GLU A 348 5.25 25.70 26.75
N TYR A 349 4.27 26.53 26.35
CA TYR A 349 4.34 27.27 25.09
C TYR A 349 5.53 28.23 25.05
N ILE A 350 5.74 29.02 26.11
CA ILE A 350 6.88 29.96 26.23
C ILE A 350 8.20 29.20 26.10
N LYS A 351 8.37 28.08 26.83
CA LYS A 351 9.57 27.24 26.71
C LYS A 351 9.77 26.75 25.28
N GLN A 352 8.71 26.29 24.62
CA GLN A 352 8.80 25.79 23.26
C GLN A 352 9.15 26.91 22.27
N ILE A 353 8.55 28.10 22.40
CA ILE A 353 8.86 29.25 21.54
C ILE A 353 10.33 29.63 21.69
N ILE A 354 10.85 29.78 22.91
CA ILE A 354 12.26 30.10 23.18
C ILE A 354 13.19 29.06 22.52
N LYS A 355 12.91 27.76 22.71
CA LYS A 355 13.69 26.69 22.08
C LYS A 355 13.64 26.75 20.56
N SER A 356 12.46 27.02 20.00
CA SER A 356 12.24 27.08 18.55
C SER A 356 12.96 28.27 17.92
N ILE A 357 12.98 29.42 18.61
CA ILE A 357 13.81 30.57 18.20
C ILE A 357 15.29 30.17 18.21
N GLY A 358 15.81 29.60 19.30
CA GLY A 358 17.23 29.19 19.34
C GLY A 358 17.60 28.17 18.27
N MET A 359 16.74 27.18 18.03
CA MET A 359 16.95 26.15 17.00
C MET A 359 16.91 26.70 15.57
N SER A 360 16.21 27.82 15.33
CA SER A 360 16.14 28.42 14.00
C SER A 360 17.50 28.91 13.48
N GLY A 361 18.45 29.22 14.37
CA GLY A 361 19.70 29.88 14.01
C GLY A 361 19.53 31.31 13.45
N ASN A 362 18.31 31.86 13.49
CA ASN A 362 18.01 33.16 12.89
C ASN A 362 18.20 34.31 13.89
N SER A 363 19.14 35.20 13.56
CA SER A 363 19.53 36.33 14.41
C SER A 363 18.40 37.32 14.75
N ARG A 364 17.28 37.33 14.00
CA ARG A 364 16.09 38.14 14.33
C ARG A 364 15.50 37.82 15.70
N GLY A 365 15.71 36.60 16.19
CA GLY A 365 15.28 36.17 17.53
C GLY A 365 16.03 36.81 18.69
N ASN A 366 17.18 37.45 18.46
CA ASN A 366 18.05 37.92 19.55
C ASN A 366 17.40 38.96 20.46
N ALA A 367 16.68 39.93 19.86
CA ALA A 367 16.06 41.01 20.62
C ALA A 367 15.01 40.47 21.60
N ILE A 368 14.15 39.57 21.13
CA ILE A 368 13.05 39.05 21.96
C ILE A 368 13.56 38.10 23.05
N LEU A 369 14.63 37.34 22.80
CA LEU A 369 15.26 36.49 23.81
C LEU A 369 15.96 37.32 24.91
N THR A 370 16.47 38.49 24.54
CA THR A 370 17.01 39.45 25.52
C THR A 370 15.88 40.01 26.40
N GLU A 371 14.74 40.34 25.80
CA GLU A 371 13.56 40.85 26.53
C GLU A 371 13.08 39.89 27.62
N VAL A 372 13.06 38.57 27.35
CA VAL A 372 12.68 37.52 28.33
C VAL A 372 13.43 37.68 29.66
N GLN A 373 14.72 38.06 29.61
CA GLN A 373 15.56 38.20 30.81
C GLN A 373 15.11 39.33 31.73
N PHE A 374 14.31 40.27 31.22
CA PHE A 374 13.77 41.42 31.95
C PHE A 374 12.27 41.31 32.24
N SER A 375 11.59 40.28 31.76
CA SER A 375 10.13 40.13 31.87
C SER A 375 9.66 39.38 33.12
N ASN A 376 10.39 39.44 34.25
CA ASN A 376 10.00 38.80 35.53
C ASN A 376 9.71 37.28 35.45
N TYR A 377 10.37 36.56 34.55
CA TYR A 377 10.28 35.09 34.50
C TYR A 377 11.14 34.41 35.56
N THR A 378 10.84 33.13 35.80
CA THR A 378 11.65 32.28 36.68
C THR A 378 13.09 32.12 36.16
N PRO A 379 14.08 31.88 37.05
CA PRO A 379 15.47 31.67 36.63
C PRO A 379 15.67 30.54 35.61
N ALA A 380 14.78 29.54 35.59
CA ALA A 380 14.83 28.44 34.63
C ALA A 380 14.53 28.91 33.20
N ILE A 381 13.54 29.80 33.03
CA ILE A 381 13.19 30.38 31.72
C ILE A 381 14.29 31.33 31.24
N ASN A 382 14.83 32.16 32.13
CA ASN A 382 15.94 33.06 31.78
C ASN A 382 17.19 32.28 31.31
N ARG A 383 17.49 31.15 31.95
CA ARG A 383 18.58 30.26 31.52
C ARG A 383 18.31 29.67 30.14
N LEU A 384 17.07 29.25 29.88
CA LEU A 384 16.66 28.72 28.59
C LEU A 384 16.78 29.79 27.48
N ALA A 385 16.38 31.03 27.75
CA ALA A 385 16.51 32.13 26.81
C ALA A 385 17.97 32.46 26.49
N LYS A 386 18.85 32.45 27.50
CA LYS A 386 20.29 32.64 27.30
C LYS A 386 20.90 31.53 26.44
N GLN A 387 20.55 30.27 26.69
CA GLN A 387 21.01 29.14 25.87
C GLN A 387 20.53 29.26 24.42
N ALA A 388 19.27 29.65 24.21
CA ALA A 388 18.73 29.90 22.88
C ALA A 388 19.46 31.05 22.17
N GLN A 389 19.81 32.12 22.89
CA GLN A 389 20.55 33.26 22.35
C GLN A 389 21.98 32.89 21.94
N GLU A 390 22.65 32.05 22.74
CA GLU A 390 23.97 31.50 22.40
C GLU A 390 23.93 30.66 21.11
N ALA A 391 22.82 29.98 20.81
CA ALA A 391 22.63 29.22 19.57
C ALA A 391 22.38 30.10 18.31
N LEU A 392 22.15 31.41 18.48
CA LEU A 392 21.96 32.36 17.38
C LEU A 392 23.27 33.09 16.98
N GLN A 393 24.37 32.86 17.72
CA GLN A 393 25.70 33.42 17.47
C GLN A 393 26.53 32.47 16.62
#